data_AF-A0A6I6DFB7-F1
#
_entry.id   AF-A0A6I6DFB7-F1
#
_cell.length_a   1.000
_cell.length_b   1.000
_cell.length_c   1.000
_cell.angle_alpha   90.00
_cell.angle_beta   90.00
_cell.angle_gamma   90.00
#
_symmetry.space_group_name_H-M   'P 1'
#
loop_
_entity.id
_entity.type
_entity.pdbx_description
1 polymer ?
#
loop_
_entity_poly.entity_id
_entity_poly.type
_entity_poly.pdbx_seq_one_letter_code
_entity_poly.pdbx_strand_id
1 'polypeptide(L)'
;MKTFLNGKEMQFVDGGYEYVFSKPYKRSNSETIEKGNGNKLYIQMYDNGVIIRTLIGEKEVNTLINRNVEIDTKNNKVYILEKDDEVKKHDDGSVEIIKSSTD
;
A
#
# COMPACT_ATOMS: atom_id res chain seq x y z
N MET A 1 4.84 13.56 11.75
CA MET A 1 4.74 12.09 11.73
C MET A 1 5.31 11.63 10.41
N LYS A 2 6.33 10.76 10.41
CA LYS A 2 6.90 10.20 9.17
C LYS A 2 6.07 9.00 8.70
N THR A 3 5.97 8.79 7.39
CA THR A 3 5.22 7.67 6.83
C THR A 3 6.12 6.84 5.95
N PHE A 4 6.08 5.53 6.12
CA PHE A 4 6.86 4.58 5.33
C PHE A 4 5.95 3.53 4.70
N LEU A 5 6.21 3.18 3.45
CA LEU A 5 5.58 2.06 2.75
C LEU A 5 6.67 1.15 2.19
N ASN A 6 6.65 -0.12 2.58
CA ASN A 6 7.66 -1.12 2.19
C ASN A 6 9.10 -0.61 2.37
N GLY A 7 9.35 0.16 3.44
CA GLY A 7 10.66 0.74 3.77
C GLY A 7 11.00 2.05 3.05
N LYS A 8 10.17 2.52 2.10
CA LYS A 8 10.36 3.83 1.43
C LYS A 8 9.59 4.92 2.17
N GLU A 9 10.26 6.03 2.48
CA GLU A 9 9.61 7.22 3.04
C GLU A 9 8.65 7.84 2.01
N MET A 10 7.46 8.20 2.48
CA MET A 10 6.39 8.79 1.70
C MET A 10 6.05 10.18 2.23
N GLN A 11 5.63 11.06 1.31
CA GLN A 11 5.01 12.31 1.69
C GLN A 11 3.68 12.04 2.39
N PHE A 12 3.46 12.68 3.53
CA PHE A 12 2.16 12.71 4.18
C PHE A 12 1.16 13.50 3.33
N VAL A 13 0.00 12.90 3.07
CA VAL A 13 -1.11 13.51 2.33
C VAL A 13 -2.34 13.42 3.21
N ASP A 14 -3.01 14.56 3.42
CA ASP A 14 -4.27 14.59 4.14
C ASP A 14 -5.36 13.83 3.36
N GLY A 15 -6.11 12.97 4.04
CA GLY A 15 -6.98 11.97 3.40
C GLY A 15 -6.29 10.67 2.95
N GLY A 16 -4.95 10.61 2.96
CA GLY A 16 -4.18 9.40 2.71
C GLY A 16 -4.02 9.04 1.22
N TYR A 17 -3.51 7.82 0.98
CA TYR A 17 -3.38 7.25 -0.37
C TYR A 17 -4.45 6.18 -0.58
N GLU A 18 -4.99 6.09 -1.78
CA GLU A 18 -5.89 5.02 -2.19
C GLU A 18 -5.10 3.77 -2.58
N TYR A 19 -5.43 2.61 -2.02
CA TYR A 19 -4.87 1.33 -2.46
C TYR A 19 -5.62 0.80 -3.69
N VAL A 20 -4.90 0.67 -4.81
CA VAL A 20 -5.45 0.14 -6.07
C VAL A 20 -4.88 -1.25 -6.30
N PHE A 21 -5.76 -2.25 -6.40
CA PHE A 21 -5.36 -3.65 -6.54
C PHE A 21 -5.34 -4.07 -8.00
N SER A 22 -4.20 -4.53 -8.51
CA SER A 22 -4.12 -5.06 -9.88
C SER A 22 -4.99 -6.31 -10.07
N LYS A 23 -5.01 -7.19 -9.07
CA LYS A 23 -5.89 -8.36 -8.99
C LYS A 23 -7.08 -8.07 -8.06
N PRO A 24 -8.33 -8.20 -8.53
CA PRO A 24 -9.49 -7.91 -7.71
C PRO A 24 -9.60 -8.87 -6.52
N TYR A 25 -10.21 -8.39 -5.43
CA TYR A 25 -10.60 -9.18 -4.27
C TYR A 25 -12.12 -9.05 -4.05
N LYS A 26 -12.72 -10.00 -3.34
CA LYS A 26 -14.16 -9.94 -2.97
C LYS A 26 -14.36 -9.81 -1.47
N ARG A 27 -13.43 -10.36 -0.70
CA ARG A 27 -13.50 -10.40 0.75
C ARG A 27 -12.23 -9.82 1.35
N SER A 28 -12.40 -9.14 2.47
CA SER A 28 -11.33 -8.64 3.30
C SER A 28 -11.69 -8.83 4.76
N ASN A 29 -10.69 -9.11 5.59
CA ASN A 29 -10.80 -9.09 7.03
C ASN A 29 -9.76 -8.13 7.61
N SER A 30 -10.08 -7.52 8.74
CA SER A 30 -9.18 -6.59 9.41
C SER A 30 -9.10 -6.87 10.90
N GLU A 31 -7.92 -6.69 11.47
CA GLU A 31 -7.65 -6.79 12.90
C GLU A 31 -6.84 -5.57 13.35
N THR A 32 -7.08 -5.13 14.58
CA THR A 32 -6.26 -4.11 15.26
C THR A 32 -5.71 -4.71 16.54
N ILE A 33 -4.39 -4.68 16.68
CA ILE A 33 -3.67 -5.16 17.86
C ILE A 33 -3.07 -3.94 18.56
N GLU A 34 -3.62 -3.60 19.73
CA GLU A 34 -3.02 -2.63 20.63
C GLU A 34 -1.71 -3.19 21.18
N LYS A 35 -0.62 -2.41 21.10
CA LYS A 35 0.67 -2.76 21.70
C LYS A 35 0.78 -2.07 23.06
N GLY A 36 1.41 -2.72 24.02
CA GLY A 36 1.48 -2.23 25.41
C GLY A 36 2.20 -0.89 25.61
N ASN A 37 2.82 -0.34 24.56
CA ASN A 37 3.47 0.98 24.54
C ASN A 37 2.64 2.08 23.86
N GLY A 38 1.34 1.86 23.63
CA GLY A 38 0.45 2.82 22.96
C GLY A 38 0.50 2.78 21.43
N ASN A 39 1.40 1.98 20.84
CA ASN A 39 1.41 1.74 19.40
C ASN A 39 0.25 0.83 18.99
N LYS A 40 -0.16 0.92 17.72
CA LYS A 40 -1.23 0.08 17.16
C LYS A 40 -0.75 -0.63 15.91
N LEU A 41 -1.00 -1.92 15.82
CA LEU A 41 -0.78 -2.70 14.60
C LEU A 41 -2.12 -3.00 13.95
N TYR A 42 -2.36 -2.43 12.78
CA TYR A 42 -3.49 -2.71 11.92
C TYR A 42 -3.08 -3.76 10.89
N ILE A 43 -3.86 -4.82 10.76
CA ILE A 43 -3.63 -5.91 9.80
C ILE A 43 -4.87 -6.02 8.93
N GLN A 44 -4.70 -5.99 7.61
CA GLN A 44 -5.76 -6.20 6.62
C GLN A 44 -5.36 -7.36 5.73
N MET A 45 -6.25 -8.34 5.58
CA MET A 45 -6.04 -9.56 4.82
C MET A 45 -7.13 -9.68 3.75
N TYR A 46 -6.73 -9.87 2.50
CA TYR A 46 -7.61 -9.94 1.35
C TYR A 46 -7.59 -11.34 0.74
N ASP A 47 -8.73 -11.77 0.17
CA ASP A 47 -8.86 -13.12 -0.42
C ASP A 47 -8.05 -13.32 -1.72
N ASN A 48 -7.53 -12.25 -2.32
CA ASN A 48 -6.54 -12.32 -3.40
C ASN A 48 -5.10 -12.57 -2.89
N GLY A 49 -4.92 -12.75 -1.57
CA GLY A 49 -3.64 -13.05 -0.93
C GLY A 49 -2.79 -11.82 -0.59
N VAL A 50 -3.32 -10.61 -0.76
CA VAL A 50 -2.69 -9.38 -0.27
C VAL A 50 -2.86 -9.29 1.24
N ILE A 51 -1.80 -8.88 1.92
CA ILE A 51 -1.76 -8.58 3.35
C ILE A 51 -1.09 -7.24 3.54
N ILE A 52 -1.78 -6.31 4.21
CA ILE A 52 -1.30 -4.98 4.56
C ILE A 52 -1.16 -4.93 6.08
N ARG A 53 0.02 -4.55 6.56
CA ARG A 53 0.31 -4.39 7.99
C ARG A 53 0.78 -2.97 8.24
N THR A 54 0.06 -2.21 9.04
CA THR A 54 0.40 -0.83 9.38
C THR A 54 0.66 -0.72 10.87
N LEU A 55 1.90 -0.44 11.24
CA LEU A 55 2.29 -0.08 12.59
C LEU A 55 2.21 1.44 12.76
N ILE A 56 1.30 1.89 13.61
CA ILE A 56 1.18 3.29 14.01
C ILE A 56 1.90 3.46 15.34
N GLY A 57 2.92 4.31 15.35
CA GLY A 57 3.59 4.77 16.56
C GLY A 57 3.48 6.28 16.72
N GLU A 58 4.08 6.81 17.79
CA GLU A 58 3.99 8.24 18.13
C GLU A 58 4.64 9.17 17.09
N LYS A 59 5.74 8.72 16.48
CA LYS A 59 6.56 9.56 15.57
C LYS A 59 6.45 9.16 14.12
N GLU A 60 6.08 7.90 13.86
CA GLU A 60 6.06 7.33 12.52
C GLU A 60 4.93 6.31 12.33
N VAL A 61 4.52 6.17 11.08
CA VAL A 61 3.62 5.13 10.59
C VAL A 61 4.39 4.29 9.59
N ASN A 62 4.43 2.98 9.79
CA ASN A 62 5.14 2.05 8.91
C ASN A 62 4.18 1.01 8.35
N THR A 63 4.01 1.00 7.03
CA THR A 63 3.16 0.07 6.32
C THR A 63 3.99 -0.93 5.52
N LEU A 64 3.67 -2.22 5.67
CA LEU A 64 4.23 -3.32 4.90
C LEU A 64 3.12 -4.04 4.14
N ILE A 65 3.30 -4.17 2.82
CA ILE A 65 2.42 -4.90 1.91
C ILE A 65 3.22 -6.08 1.35
N ASN A 66 2.66 -7.29 1.38
CA ASN A 66 3.30 -8.51 0.88
C ASN A 66 3.27 -8.63 -0.66
N ARG A 67 3.45 -7.51 -1.36
CA ARG A 67 3.47 -7.37 -2.82
C ARG A 67 4.44 -6.27 -3.20
N ASN A 68 4.84 -6.27 -4.47
CA ASN A 68 5.42 -5.09 -5.07
C ASN A 68 4.37 -3.98 -5.11
N VAL A 69 4.80 -2.74 -4.90
CA VAL A 69 3.92 -1.58 -4.89
C VAL A 69 4.55 -0.44 -5.64
N GLU A 70 3.71 0.37 -6.28
CA GLU A 70 4.14 1.60 -6.92
C GLU A 70 3.32 2.78 -6.43
N ILE A 71 3.99 3.89 -6.17
CA ILE A 71 3.41 5.08 -5.56
C ILE A 71 3.21 6.13 -6.64
N ASP A 72 1.96 6.48 -6.89
CA ASP A 72 1.56 7.62 -7.68
C ASP A 72 1.34 8.81 -6.75
N THR A 73 2.33 9.69 -6.72
CA THR A 73 2.31 10.89 -5.86
C THR A 73 1.44 12.00 -6.43
N LYS A 74 1.13 11.97 -7.72
CA LYS A 74 0.27 12.98 -8.37
C LYS A 74 -1.20 12.74 -8.04
N ASN A 75 -1.62 11.48 -8.06
CA ASN A 75 -3.00 11.06 -7.88
C ASN A 75 -3.27 10.46 -6.49
N ASN A 76 -2.26 10.42 -5.61
CA ASN A 76 -2.31 9.85 -4.27
C ASN A 76 -2.78 8.38 -4.28
N LYS A 77 -2.19 7.57 -5.17
CA LYS A 77 -2.50 6.13 -5.29
C LYS A 77 -1.29 5.28 -4.96
N VAL A 78 -1.56 4.12 -4.39
CA VAL A 78 -0.59 3.05 -4.20
C VAL A 78 -1.11 1.83 -4.93
N TYR A 79 -0.47 1.50 -6.04
CA TYR A 79 -0.78 0.32 -6.83
C TYR A 79 -0.15 -0.91 -6.20
N ILE A 80 -0.96 -1.92 -5.91
CA ILE A 80 -0.54 -3.21 -5.37
C ILE A 80 -0.48 -4.21 -6.53
N LEU A 81 0.74 -4.58 -6.89
CA LEU A 81 1.05 -5.25 -8.14
C LEU A 81 1.04 -6.77 -8.03
N GLU A 82 0.68 -7.44 -9.12
CA GLU A 82 1.00 -8.84 -9.37
C GLU A 82 2.41 -8.97 -9.94
N LYS A 83 2.91 -10.21 -10.01
CA LYS A 83 4.30 -10.49 -10.40
C LYS A 83 4.64 -9.99 -11.81
N ASP A 84 3.67 -10.04 -12.72
CA ASP A 84 3.85 -9.77 -14.15
C ASP A 84 3.30 -8.39 -14.57
N ASP A 85 2.91 -7.55 -13.60
CA ASP A 85 2.51 -6.18 -13.92
C ASP A 85 3.73 -5.37 -14.37
N GLU A 86 3.62 -4.73 -15.53
CA GLU A 86 4.59 -3.73 -15.96
C GLU A 86 4.13 -2.34 -15.55
N VAL A 87 5.09 -1.47 -15.24
CA VAL A 87 4.80 -0.14 -14.72
C VAL A 87 5.63 0.90 -15.43
N LYS A 88 4.97 1.98 -15.84
CA LYS A 88 5.60 3.17 -16.39
C LYS A 88 5.42 4.32 -15.41
N LYS A 89 6.55 4.92 -15.01
CA LYS A 89 6.58 6.12 -14.16
C LYS A 89 6.77 7.34 -15.03
N HIS A 90 6.05 8.40 -14.73
CA HIS A 90 6.17 9.68 -15.39
C HIS A 90 6.89 10.70 -14.49
N ASP A 91 7.53 11.69 -15.09
CA ASP A 91 8.30 12.72 -14.38
C ASP A 91 7.41 13.59 -13.47
N ASP A 92 6.11 13.64 -13.74
CA ASP A 92 5.13 14.36 -12.92
C ASP A 92 4.67 13.57 -11.67
N GLY A 93 5.24 12.39 -11.46
CA GLY A 93 4.94 11.52 -10.32
C GLY A 93 3.70 10.64 -10.50
N SER A 94 3.06 10.65 -11.69
CA SER A 94 2.02 9.69 -12.02
C SER A 94 2.57 8.32 -12.39
N VAL A 95 1.76 7.28 -12.18
CA VAL A 95 2.10 5.90 -12.49
C VAL A 95 1.03 5.29 -13.39
N GLU A 96 1.47 4.70 -14.49
CA GLU A 96 0.65 3.92 -15.42
C GLU A 96 0.96 2.44 -15.26
N ILE A 97 -0.08 1.62 -15.05
CA ILE A 97 0.03 0.16 -15.00
C ILE A 97 -0.21 -0.40 -16.40
N ILE A 98 0.82 -1.00 -16.97
CA ILE A 98 0.78 -1.69 -18.25
C ILE A 98 0.62 -3.17 -17.92
N LYS A 99 -0.62 -3.67 -17.94
CA LYS A 99 -0.84 -5.10 -17.71
C LYS A 99 -0.32 -5.86 -18.93
N SER A 100 0.58 -6.82 -18.73
CA SER A 100 0.81 -7.83 -19.76
C SER A 100 -0.48 -8.64 -19.86
N SER A 101 -1.21 -8.53 -20.97
CA SER A 101 -2.37 -9.35 -21.24
C SER A 101 -1.93 -10.82 -21.27
N THR A 102 -2.15 -11.55 -20.18
CA THR A 102 -2.13 -13.01 -20.22
C THR A 102 -3.57 -13.45 -20.47
N ASP A 103 -3.84 -13.79 -21.74
CA ASP A 103 -5.03 -14.55 -22.15
C ASP A 103 -5.16 -15.87 -21.37
#